data_AF-A0A441Z835-F1
#
_entry.id   AF-A0A441Z835-F1
#
_cell.length_a   1.000
_cell.length_b   1.000
_cell.length_c   1.000
_cell.angle_alpha   90.00
_cell.angle_beta   90.00
_cell.angle_gamma   90.00
#
_symmetry.space_group_name_H-M   'P 1'
#
loop_
_entity.id
_entity.type
_entity.pdbx_description
1 polymer ?
#
loop_
_entity_poly.entity_id
_entity_poly.type
_entity_poly.pdbx_seq_one_letter_code
_entity_poly.pdbx_strand_id
1 'polypeptide(L)'
;MVKYYVQFTPPIIRNLTGHDGHLFKYLLNNNNIYQILATSGDKARAIKFYANFEVLLQLDGHFWLQYALLLRRLGRQQDALEMLGRSIDAYPGNKYAQHALAQQKLIVAAQHRIFSGSTQKLIDEAVTSLMERHHSMGAERLKGALDEYPIVALGYYHIDALMSHRQVDKAVIAAKGYFREIDNLLRKFSDPILMELRTRLLALASTSEWRRLTYKVGQINYK
;
A
#
# COMPACT_ATOMS: atom_id res chain seq x y z
N MET A 1 19.38 32.90 -15.19
CA MET A 1 18.87 31.58 -15.61
C MET A 1 17.35 31.62 -15.48
N VAL A 2 16.63 31.71 -16.60
CA VAL A 2 15.17 31.86 -16.61
C VAL A 2 14.55 30.53 -16.17
N LYS A 3 14.01 30.48 -14.95
CA LYS A 3 13.19 29.35 -14.50
C LYS A 3 11.86 29.45 -15.23
N TYR A 4 11.71 28.71 -16.32
CA TYR A 4 10.39 28.46 -16.90
C TYR A 4 9.61 27.63 -15.88
N TYR A 5 8.76 28.29 -15.09
CA TYR A 5 7.75 27.61 -14.30
C TYR A 5 6.71 27.09 -15.30
N VAL A 6 6.92 25.87 -15.79
CA VAL A 6 5.82 25.14 -16.41
C VAL A 6 4.82 24.89 -15.28
N GLN A 7 3.81 25.75 -15.17
CA GLN A 7 2.69 25.55 -14.26
C GLN A 7 1.86 24.41 -14.84
N PHE A 8 2.25 23.18 -14.50
CA PHE A 8 1.35 22.05 -14.71
C PHE A 8 0.19 22.20 -13.73
N THR A 9 -1.03 22.34 -14.26
CA THR A 9 -2.23 22.32 -13.42
C THR A 9 -2.33 20.93 -12.78
N PRO A 10 -2.40 20.83 -11.44
CA PRO A 10 -2.60 19.54 -10.78
C PRO A 10 -4.05 19.04 -10.91
N PRO A 11 -4.30 17.72 -10.89
CA PRO A 11 -3.30 16.65 -10.97
C PRO A 11 -2.70 16.58 -12.38
N ILE A 12 -1.37 16.58 -12.47
CA ILE A 12 -0.62 16.80 -13.72
C ILE A 12 -1.01 15.76 -14.77
N ILE A 13 -1.19 14.52 -14.32
CA ILE A 13 -1.58 13.39 -15.16
C ILE A 13 -2.87 13.58 -15.95
N ARG A 14 -3.81 14.41 -15.46
CA ARG A 14 -5.08 14.66 -16.14
C ARG A 14 -4.95 15.70 -17.24
N ASN A 15 -3.89 16.50 -17.19
CA ASN A 15 -3.67 17.63 -18.08
C ASN A 15 -2.56 17.34 -19.12
N LEU A 16 -1.92 16.17 -19.06
CA LEU A 16 -0.97 15.71 -20.06
C LEU A 16 -1.69 14.92 -21.17
N THR A 17 -1.21 15.09 -22.41
CA THR A 17 -1.67 14.28 -23.56
C THR A 17 -1.05 12.88 -23.52
N GLY A 18 -1.58 11.94 -24.32
CA GLY A 18 -1.28 10.50 -24.24
C GLY A 18 0.21 10.17 -24.03
N HIS A 19 1.09 10.58 -24.95
CA HIS A 19 2.51 10.25 -24.87
C HIS A 19 3.21 10.89 -23.66
N ASP A 20 2.98 12.17 -23.39
CA ASP A 20 3.60 12.89 -22.27
C ASP A 20 3.14 12.33 -20.92
N GLY A 21 1.86 11.96 -20.82
CA GLY A 21 1.30 11.32 -19.64
C GLY A 21 1.91 9.95 -19.37
N HIS A 22 2.15 9.16 -20.41
CA HIS A 22 2.85 7.86 -20.28
C HIS A 22 4.30 8.04 -19.84
N LEU A 23 5.03 8.98 -20.46
CA LEU A 23 6.41 9.26 -20.10
C LEU A 23 6.52 9.77 -18.65
N PHE A 24 5.64 10.68 -18.25
CA PHE A 24 5.58 11.18 -16.88
C PHE A 24 5.35 10.06 -15.85
N LYS A 25 4.36 9.18 -16.08
CA LYS A 25 4.13 8.00 -15.21
C LYS A 25 5.35 7.11 -15.14
N TYR A 26 5.99 6.86 -16.28
CA TYR A 26 7.16 5.98 -16.35
C TYR A 26 8.34 6.56 -15.57
N LEU A 27 8.63 7.87 -15.73
CA LEU A 27 9.72 8.55 -15.04
C LEU A 27 9.50 8.62 -13.53
N LEU A 28 8.27 8.82 -13.08
CA LEU A 28 7.94 8.86 -11.66
C LEU A 28 7.71 7.49 -11.04
N ASN A 29 7.72 6.41 -11.83
CA ASN A 29 7.41 5.09 -11.31
C ASN A 29 8.47 4.62 -10.31
N ASN A 30 8.04 4.29 -9.10
CA ASN A 30 8.92 3.87 -8.02
C ASN A 30 9.74 2.61 -8.36
N ASN A 31 9.19 1.67 -9.15
CA ASN A 31 9.90 0.46 -9.54
C ASN A 31 11.06 0.80 -10.48
N ASN A 32 10.82 1.68 -11.46
CA ASN A 32 11.86 2.13 -12.39
C ASN A 32 12.96 2.87 -11.64
N ILE A 33 12.59 3.79 -10.77
CA ILE A 33 13.55 4.56 -9.96
C ILE A 33 14.35 3.64 -9.04
N TYR A 34 13.70 2.68 -8.39
CA TYR A 34 14.39 1.70 -7.55
C TYR A 34 15.38 0.86 -8.38
N GLN A 35 14.95 0.35 -9.54
CA GLN A 35 15.81 -0.46 -10.42
C GLN A 35 17.01 0.34 -10.96
N ILE A 36 16.82 1.59 -11.35
CA ILE A 36 17.88 2.43 -11.91
C ILE A 36 18.85 2.92 -10.81
N LEU A 37 18.31 3.41 -9.68
CA LEU A 37 19.11 4.15 -8.70
C LEU A 37 19.47 3.32 -7.47
N ALA A 38 18.57 2.48 -6.95
CA ALA A 38 18.81 1.77 -5.69
C ALA A 38 19.58 0.45 -5.87
N THR A 39 19.50 -0.19 -7.03
CA THR A 39 20.23 -1.44 -7.34
C THR A 39 21.75 -1.23 -7.43
N SER A 40 22.18 0.02 -7.67
CA SER A 40 23.60 0.42 -7.67
C SER A 40 24.25 0.48 -6.27
N GLY A 41 23.50 0.12 -5.22
CA GLY A 41 23.96 0.13 -3.82
C GLY A 41 23.68 1.44 -3.09
N ASP A 42 23.45 2.55 -3.80
CA ASP A 42 23.19 3.86 -3.23
C ASP A 42 21.69 4.17 -3.16
N LYS A 43 21.01 3.58 -2.15
CA LYS A 43 19.58 3.81 -1.86
C LYS A 43 19.26 5.30 -1.63
N ALA A 44 20.24 6.11 -1.21
CA ALA A 44 20.04 7.52 -0.95
C ALA A 44 19.79 8.32 -2.23
N ARG A 45 20.33 7.89 -3.39
CA ARG A 45 20.06 8.53 -4.69
C ARG A 45 18.60 8.45 -5.10
N ALA A 46 17.95 7.31 -4.87
CA ALA A 46 16.53 7.14 -5.20
C ALA A 46 15.64 8.09 -4.39
N ILE A 47 15.98 8.30 -3.11
CA ILE A 47 15.28 9.24 -2.23
C ILE A 47 15.58 10.69 -2.67
N LYS A 48 16.85 11.00 -2.94
CA LYS A 48 17.27 12.32 -3.41
C LYS A 48 16.59 12.72 -4.72
N PHE A 49 16.36 11.76 -5.62
CA PHE A 49 15.59 12.00 -6.84
C PHE A 49 14.23 12.61 -6.53
N TYR A 50 13.41 11.96 -5.70
CA TYR A 50 12.09 12.49 -5.33
C TYR A 50 12.20 13.79 -4.53
N ALA A 51 13.14 13.88 -3.57
CA ALA A 51 13.33 15.07 -2.75
C ALA A 51 13.55 16.35 -3.60
N ASN A 52 14.28 16.24 -4.72
CA ASN A 52 14.53 17.37 -5.62
C ASN A 52 13.27 17.92 -6.30
N PHE A 53 12.19 17.15 -6.37
CA PHE A 53 10.94 17.52 -7.03
C PHE A 53 9.80 17.83 -6.06
N GLU A 54 9.99 17.71 -4.75
CA GLU A 54 8.93 17.91 -3.75
C GLU A 54 8.21 19.25 -3.92
N VAL A 55 8.96 20.36 -4.01
CA VAL A 55 8.37 21.71 -4.16
C VAL A 55 7.65 21.86 -5.51
N LEU A 56 8.22 21.30 -6.57
CA LEU A 56 7.66 21.43 -7.93
C LEU A 56 6.36 20.63 -8.08
N LEU A 57 6.28 19.47 -7.43
CA LEU A 57 5.19 18.50 -7.59
C LEU A 57 4.33 18.37 -6.33
N GLN A 58 4.40 19.32 -5.40
CA GLN A 58 3.73 19.24 -4.09
C GLN A 58 2.21 19.12 -4.17
N LEU A 59 1.59 19.54 -5.26
CA LEU A 59 0.14 19.43 -5.49
C LEU A 59 -0.24 18.19 -6.31
N ASP A 60 0.73 17.37 -6.73
CA ASP A 60 0.46 16.17 -7.51
C ASP A 60 0.39 14.93 -6.60
N GLY A 61 -0.83 14.44 -6.37
CA GLY A 61 -1.04 13.24 -5.54
C GLY A 61 -0.35 11.99 -6.08
N HIS A 62 -0.14 11.87 -7.40
CA HIS A 62 0.52 10.71 -8.00
C HIS A 62 2.03 10.69 -7.67
N PHE A 63 2.70 11.83 -7.76
CA PHE A 63 4.08 11.99 -7.32
C PHE A 63 4.28 11.51 -5.88
N TRP A 64 3.47 12.01 -4.93
CA TRP A 64 3.56 11.61 -3.53
C TRP A 64 3.30 10.11 -3.30
N LEU A 65 2.34 9.53 -4.03
CA LEU A 65 2.08 8.09 -3.98
C LEU A 65 3.32 7.30 -4.40
N GLN A 66 3.95 7.65 -5.53
CA GLN A 66 5.12 6.93 -6.01
C GLN A 66 6.32 7.08 -5.06
N TYR A 67 6.53 8.28 -4.52
CA TYR A 67 7.58 8.51 -3.54
C TYR A 67 7.38 7.65 -2.29
N ALA A 68 6.15 7.58 -1.78
CA ALA A 68 5.83 6.75 -0.63
C ALA A 68 6.07 5.25 -0.87
N LEU A 69 5.70 4.75 -2.05
CA LEU A 69 5.95 3.35 -2.41
C LEU A 69 7.45 3.03 -2.48
N LEU A 70 8.28 3.96 -2.96
CA LEU A 70 9.73 3.83 -2.88
C LEU A 70 10.20 3.75 -1.41
N LEU A 71 9.77 4.69 -0.56
CA LEU A 71 10.17 4.73 0.85
C LEU A 71 9.76 3.45 1.59
N ARG A 72 8.54 2.95 1.36
CA ARG A 72 8.05 1.67 1.88
C ARG A 72 8.98 0.53 1.49
N ARG A 73 9.36 0.44 0.21
CA ARG A 73 10.28 -0.59 -0.31
C ARG A 73 11.68 -0.47 0.30
N LEU A 74 12.09 0.74 0.66
CA LEU A 74 13.36 1.02 1.34
C LEU A 74 13.32 0.77 2.85
N GLY A 75 12.17 0.35 3.41
CA GLY A 75 12.01 0.10 4.83
C GLY A 75 11.68 1.35 5.65
N ARG A 76 11.56 2.53 5.01
CA ARG A 76 11.26 3.81 5.65
C ARG A 76 9.76 3.97 5.87
N GLN A 77 9.19 3.12 6.73
CA GLN A 77 7.73 2.96 6.85
C GLN A 77 7.00 4.20 7.38
N GLN A 78 7.60 4.92 8.33
CA GLN A 78 6.99 6.14 8.86
C GLN A 78 6.98 7.26 7.82
N ASP A 79 8.07 7.43 7.09
CA ASP A 79 8.17 8.44 6.03
C ASP A 79 7.21 8.10 4.87
N ALA A 80 7.08 6.82 4.53
CA ALA A 80 6.10 6.36 3.55
C ALA A 80 4.66 6.69 3.99
N LEU A 81 4.35 6.57 5.28
CA LEU A 81 3.03 6.93 5.82
C LEU A 81 2.77 8.43 5.66
N GLU A 82 3.77 9.28 5.95
CA GLU A 82 3.65 10.73 5.77
C GLU A 82 3.42 11.11 4.30
N MET A 83 4.21 10.54 3.38
CA MET A 83 4.07 10.83 1.95
C MET A 83 2.73 10.36 1.38
N LEU A 84 2.18 9.24 1.89
CA LEU A 84 0.81 8.81 1.53
C LEU A 84 -0.25 9.77 2.07
N GLY A 85 -0.05 10.36 3.26
CA GLY A 85 -0.88 11.45 3.76
C GLY A 85 -0.91 12.63 2.79
N ARG A 86 0.27 13.12 2.39
CA ARG A 86 0.41 14.20 1.39
C ARG A 86 -0.26 13.86 0.04
N SER A 87 -0.18 12.60 -0.39
CA SER A 87 -0.85 12.12 -1.60
C SER A 87 -2.37 12.26 -1.52
N ILE A 88 -2.96 11.92 -0.36
CA ILE A 88 -4.40 12.06 -0.11
C ILE A 88 -4.78 13.53 0.03
N ASP A 89 -4.01 14.35 0.74
CA ASP A 89 -4.29 15.78 0.87
C ASP A 89 -4.28 16.48 -0.50
N ALA A 90 -3.33 16.13 -1.36
CA ALA A 90 -3.24 16.65 -2.72
C ALA A 90 -4.38 16.15 -3.64
N TYR A 91 -4.81 14.89 -3.49
CA TYR A 91 -5.91 14.35 -4.27
C TYR A 91 -6.72 13.27 -3.53
N PRO A 92 -7.76 13.66 -2.75
CA PRO A 92 -8.49 12.74 -1.87
C PRO A 92 -9.22 11.62 -2.61
N GLY A 93 -9.62 11.86 -3.86
CA GLY A 93 -10.32 10.88 -4.70
C GLY A 93 -9.41 9.77 -5.28
N ASN A 94 -8.11 9.79 -4.99
CA ASN A 94 -7.19 8.77 -5.49
C ASN A 94 -7.40 7.43 -4.78
N LYS A 95 -8.22 6.59 -5.41
CA LYS A 95 -8.54 5.24 -4.95
C LYS A 95 -7.30 4.37 -4.66
N TYR A 96 -6.21 4.55 -5.41
CA TYR A 96 -4.97 3.78 -5.20
C TYR A 96 -4.18 4.30 -4.00
N ALA A 97 -4.11 5.62 -3.82
CA ALA A 97 -3.48 6.21 -2.65
C ALA A 97 -4.23 5.87 -1.37
N GLN A 98 -5.57 5.82 -1.39
CA GLN A 98 -6.37 5.44 -0.24
C GLN A 98 -6.06 4.01 0.20
N HIS A 99 -6.04 3.07 -0.74
CA HIS A 99 -5.66 1.68 -0.48
C HIS A 99 -4.23 1.61 0.08
N ALA A 100 -3.27 2.25 -0.59
CA ALA A 100 -1.88 2.23 -0.17
C ALA A 100 -1.68 2.86 1.22
N LEU A 101 -2.39 3.95 1.54
CA LEU A 101 -2.37 4.59 2.85
C LEU A 101 -2.89 3.66 3.94
N ALA A 102 -4.06 3.04 3.73
CA ALA A 102 -4.64 2.12 4.70
C ALA A 102 -3.71 0.92 4.94
N GLN A 103 -3.14 0.36 3.88
CA GLN A 103 -2.13 -0.69 4.00
C GLN A 103 -0.89 -0.20 4.79
N GLN A 104 -0.40 1.01 4.53
CA GLN A 104 0.75 1.57 5.24
C GLN A 104 0.49 1.74 6.74
N LYS A 105 -0.72 2.17 7.11
CA LYS A 105 -1.13 2.29 8.52
C LYS A 105 -1.03 0.94 9.24
N LEU A 106 -1.44 -0.17 8.60
CA LEU A 106 -1.29 -1.51 9.17
C LEU A 106 0.17 -1.93 9.31
N ILE A 107 1.01 -1.62 8.30
CA ILE A 107 2.45 -1.90 8.34
C ILE A 107 3.10 -1.15 9.52
N VAL A 108 2.83 0.15 9.66
CA VAL A 108 3.38 0.98 10.75
C VAL A 108 2.86 0.50 12.11
N ALA A 109 1.56 0.21 12.22
CA ALA A 109 0.97 -0.33 13.45
C ALA A 109 1.63 -1.65 13.87
N ALA A 110 1.94 -2.54 12.93
CA ALA A 110 2.64 -3.80 13.21
C ALA A 110 4.08 -3.60 13.73
N GLN A 111 4.71 -2.47 13.43
CA GLN A 111 6.07 -2.14 13.86
C GLN A 111 6.15 -1.39 15.19
N HIS A 112 5.02 -0.89 15.71
CA HIS A 112 4.98 -0.29 17.03
C HIS A 112 5.39 -1.31 18.10
N ARG A 113 6.19 -0.87 19.07
CA ARG A 113 6.65 -1.75 20.16
C ARG A 113 5.56 -2.08 21.18
N ILE A 114 4.62 -1.16 21.37
CA ILE A 114 3.58 -1.23 22.40
C ILE A 114 2.23 -0.99 21.73
N PHE A 115 1.25 -1.81 22.11
CA PHE A 115 -0.13 -1.59 21.72
C PHE A 115 -0.71 -0.40 22.49
N SER A 116 -0.88 0.72 21.79
CA SER A 116 -1.39 1.98 22.32
C SER A 116 -2.70 2.37 21.66
N GLY A 117 -3.41 3.37 22.22
CA GLY A 117 -4.58 3.96 21.56
C GLY A 117 -4.28 4.49 20.15
N SER A 118 -3.09 5.04 19.92
CA SER A 118 -2.65 5.44 18.57
C SER A 118 -2.47 4.27 17.61
N THR A 119 -1.97 3.13 18.11
CA THR A 119 -1.82 1.89 17.33
C THR A 119 -3.18 1.31 16.95
N GLN A 120 -4.10 1.24 17.92
CA GLN A 120 -5.48 0.79 17.68
C GLN A 120 -6.17 1.69 16.66
N LYS A 121 -6.04 3.02 16.79
CA LYS A 121 -6.59 3.99 15.83
C LYS A 121 -6.08 3.78 14.40
N LEU A 122 -4.78 3.55 14.22
CA LEU A 122 -4.20 3.25 12.90
C LEU A 122 -4.81 1.99 12.29
N ILE A 123 -4.99 0.95 13.09
CA ILE A 123 -5.61 -0.31 12.66
C ILE A 123 -7.07 -0.08 12.27
N ASP A 124 -7.86 0.58 13.11
CA ASP A 124 -9.30 0.77 12.88
C ASP A 124 -9.59 1.63 11.65
N GLU A 125 -8.83 2.72 11.47
CA GLU A 125 -8.95 3.57 10.28
C GLU A 125 -8.58 2.80 9.00
N ALA A 126 -7.53 1.98 9.06
CA ALA A 126 -7.10 1.19 7.92
C ALA A 126 -8.12 0.10 7.55
N VAL A 127 -8.61 -0.63 8.57
CA VAL A 127 -9.58 -1.71 8.37
C VAL A 127 -10.88 -1.16 7.82
N THR A 128 -11.39 -0.06 8.38
CA THR A 128 -12.60 0.62 7.88
C THR A 128 -12.44 1.00 6.41
N SER A 129 -11.37 1.72 6.06
CA SER A 129 -11.13 2.16 4.69
C SER A 129 -11.00 1.00 3.69
N LEU A 130 -10.28 -0.08 4.07
CA LEU A 130 -10.13 -1.25 3.20
C LEU A 130 -11.42 -2.05 3.07
N MET A 131 -12.23 -2.17 4.13
CA MET A 131 -13.51 -2.88 4.09
C MET A 131 -14.55 -2.14 3.25
N GLU A 132 -14.70 -0.83 3.44
CA GLU A 132 -15.57 0.01 2.61
C GLU A 132 -15.21 -0.11 1.13
N ARG A 133 -13.90 -0.11 0.85
CA ARG A 133 -13.40 -0.33 -0.49
C ARG A 133 -13.70 -1.74 -1.00
N HIS A 134 -13.50 -2.76 -0.17
CA HIS A 134 -13.79 -4.14 -0.55
C HIS A 134 -15.26 -4.31 -0.94
N HIS A 135 -16.18 -3.77 -0.16
CA HIS A 135 -17.61 -3.88 -0.41
C HIS A 135 -18.08 -3.03 -1.60
N SER A 136 -17.46 -1.88 -1.85
CA SER A 136 -17.74 -1.06 -3.05
C SER A 136 -17.14 -1.64 -4.33
N MET A 137 -16.19 -2.56 -4.23
CA MET A 137 -15.63 -3.29 -5.36
C MET A 137 -16.51 -4.51 -5.69
N GLY A 138 -17.22 -4.44 -6.81
CA GLY A 138 -17.92 -5.61 -7.35
C GLY A 138 -16.96 -6.74 -7.75
N ALA A 139 -17.43 -7.98 -7.70
CA ALA A 139 -16.63 -9.19 -7.95
C ALA A 139 -15.94 -9.20 -9.33
N GLU A 140 -16.50 -8.52 -10.34
CA GLU A 140 -15.93 -8.46 -11.69
C GLU A 140 -14.72 -7.52 -11.82
N ARG A 141 -14.59 -6.54 -10.93
CA ARG A 141 -13.46 -5.59 -10.90
C ARG A 141 -12.22 -6.17 -10.23
N LEU A 142 -12.32 -7.39 -9.70
CA LEU A 142 -11.27 -8.13 -9.00
C LEU A 142 -10.46 -9.01 -9.97
N LYS A 143 -10.28 -8.60 -11.24
CA LYS A 143 -9.43 -9.29 -12.24
C LYS A 143 -8.15 -8.49 -12.51
N GLY A 144 -7.45 -8.07 -11.45
CA GLY A 144 -6.33 -7.12 -11.52
C GLY A 144 -5.12 -7.56 -10.68
N ALA A 145 -4.08 -6.73 -10.66
CA ALA A 145 -2.86 -7.01 -9.90
C ALA A 145 -3.09 -6.97 -8.37
N LEU A 146 -2.21 -7.65 -7.63
CA LEU A 146 -2.18 -7.85 -6.18
C LEU A 146 -2.51 -6.60 -5.32
N ASP A 147 -2.11 -5.43 -5.78
CA ASP A 147 -2.29 -4.14 -5.09
C ASP A 147 -3.73 -3.59 -5.16
N GLU A 148 -4.63 -4.28 -5.87
CA GLU A 148 -6.02 -3.83 -6.02
C GLU A 148 -7.00 -4.49 -5.05
N TYR A 149 -6.64 -5.63 -4.42
CA TYR A 149 -7.55 -6.39 -3.55
C TYR A 149 -7.49 -5.90 -2.10
N PRO A 150 -8.49 -5.15 -1.60
CA PRO A 150 -8.46 -4.67 -0.22
C PRO A 150 -8.52 -5.83 0.77
N ILE A 151 -9.21 -6.92 0.40
CA ILE A 151 -9.30 -8.15 1.20
C ILE A 151 -7.95 -8.85 1.36
N VAL A 152 -7.05 -8.76 0.37
CA VAL A 152 -5.69 -9.29 0.47
C VAL A 152 -4.87 -8.46 1.46
N ALA A 153 -4.97 -7.13 1.36
CA ALA A 153 -4.31 -6.23 2.29
C ALA A 153 -4.80 -6.46 3.74
N LEU A 154 -6.11 -6.63 3.94
CA LEU A 154 -6.69 -6.99 5.22
C LEU A 154 -6.17 -8.34 5.72
N GLY A 155 -6.28 -9.39 4.93
CA GLY A 155 -5.88 -10.74 5.34
C GLY A 155 -4.41 -10.86 5.71
N TYR A 156 -3.52 -10.14 5.02
CA TYR A 156 -2.10 -10.14 5.37
C TYR A 156 -1.74 -9.15 6.47
N TYR A 157 -2.02 -7.87 6.28
CA TYR A 157 -1.43 -6.81 7.11
C TYR A 157 -2.24 -6.54 8.38
N HIS A 158 -3.57 -6.71 8.37
CA HIS A 158 -4.36 -6.54 9.59
C HIS A 158 -4.09 -7.69 10.56
N ILE A 159 -4.03 -8.92 10.04
CA ILE A 159 -3.65 -10.09 10.82
C ILE A 159 -2.23 -9.93 11.38
N ASP A 160 -1.26 -9.53 10.56
CA ASP A 160 0.11 -9.31 11.03
C ASP A 160 0.20 -8.21 12.11
N ALA A 161 -0.56 -7.12 11.97
CA ALA A 161 -0.63 -6.06 12.97
C ALA A 161 -1.20 -6.59 14.31
N LEU A 162 -2.32 -7.30 14.30
CA LEU A 162 -2.90 -7.88 15.51
C LEU A 162 -1.96 -8.90 16.18
N MET A 163 -1.33 -9.77 15.39
CA MET A 163 -0.37 -10.77 15.89
C MET A 163 0.90 -10.12 16.44
N SER A 164 1.28 -8.91 15.99
CA SER A 164 2.38 -8.12 16.60
C SER A 164 2.13 -7.74 18.04
N HIS A 165 0.87 -7.53 18.36
CA HIS A 165 0.45 -7.02 19.66
C HIS A 165 -0.16 -8.11 20.52
N ARG A 166 0.08 -9.39 20.16
CA ARG A 166 -0.46 -10.57 20.84
C ARG A 166 -1.99 -10.57 20.95
N GLN A 167 -2.68 -9.87 20.05
CA GLN A 167 -4.14 -9.82 19.97
C GLN A 167 -4.68 -11.06 19.24
N VAL A 168 -4.32 -12.26 19.71
CA VAL A 168 -4.55 -13.53 19.01
C VAL A 168 -6.04 -13.78 18.77
N ASP A 169 -6.88 -13.55 19.78
CA ASP A 169 -8.33 -13.78 19.66
C ASP A 169 -8.96 -12.89 18.58
N LYS A 170 -8.58 -11.60 18.56
CA LYS A 170 -9.03 -10.66 17.51
C LYS A 170 -8.53 -11.09 16.14
N ALA A 171 -7.27 -11.57 16.05
CA ALA A 171 -6.70 -12.02 14.79
C ALA A 171 -7.44 -13.26 14.25
N VAL A 172 -7.76 -14.23 15.10
CA VAL A 172 -8.52 -15.43 14.72
C VAL A 172 -9.94 -15.08 14.29
N ILE A 173 -10.62 -14.17 14.99
CA ILE A 173 -11.96 -13.69 14.60
C ILE A 173 -11.90 -13.01 13.22
N ALA A 174 -10.96 -12.09 13.03
CA ALA A 174 -10.78 -11.40 11.75
C ALA A 174 -10.43 -12.39 10.62
N ALA A 175 -9.56 -13.37 10.89
CA ALA A 175 -9.15 -14.38 9.92
C ALA A 175 -10.33 -15.24 9.46
N LYS A 176 -11.22 -15.66 10.37
CA LYS A 176 -12.46 -16.36 10.01
C LYS A 176 -13.41 -15.48 9.18
N GLY A 177 -13.45 -14.18 9.45
CA GLY A 177 -14.18 -13.21 8.64
C GLY A 177 -13.65 -13.17 7.20
N TYR A 178 -12.36 -12.88 7.04
CA TYR A 178 -11.72 -12.77 5.73
C TYR A 178 -11.71 -14.09 4.96
N PHE A 179 -11.56 -15.22 5.65
CA PHE A 179 -11.66 -16.55 5.03
C PHE A 179 -13.00 -16.74 4.32
N ARG A 180 -14.12 -16.36 4.97
CA ARG A 180 -15.45 -16.50 4.37
C ARG A 180 -15.63 -15.61 3.14
N GLU A 181 -15.16 -14.37 3.20
CA GLU A 181 -15.20 -13.46 2.04
C GLU A 181 -14.38 -14.01 0.87
N ILE A 182 -13.16 -14.49 1.14
CA ILE A 182 -12.28 -15.05 0.11
C ILE A 182 -12.86 -16.35 -0.45
N ASP A 183 -13.44 -17.23 0.38
CA ASP A 183 -14.10 -18.45 -0.09
C ASP A 183 -15.25 -18.14 -1.04
N ASN A 184 -16.06 -17.12 -0.73
CA ASN A 184 -17.14 -16.66 -1.59
C ASN A 184 -16.64 -16.09 -2.92
N LEU A 185 -15.51 -15.37 -2.93
CA LEU A 185 -14.88 -14.87 -4.15
C LEU A 185 -14.34 -16.00 -5.01
N LEU A 186 -13.64 -16.96 -4.40
CA LEU A 186 -13.02 -18.09 -5.11
C LEU A 186 -14.03 -19.04 -5.76
N ARG A 187 -15.28 -19.05 -5.30
CA ARG A 187 -16.39 -19.75 -6.00
C ARG A 187 -16.73 -19.13 -7.36
N LYS A 188 -16.42 -17.84 -7.56
CA LYS A 188 -16.76 -17.09 -8.79
C LYS A 188 -15.60 -17.00 -9.77
N PHE A 189 -14.36 -16.96 -9.27
CA PHE A 189 -13.16 -16.95 -10.11
C PHE A 189 -11.97 -17.51 -9.35
N SER A 190 -11.01 -18.08 -10.07
CA SER A 190 -9.76 -18.59 -9.48
C SER A 190 -8.69 -17.51 -9.51
N ASP A 191 -8.07 -17.26 -8.36
CA ASP A 191 -6.92 -16.36 -8.22
C ASP A 191 -5.88 -17.01 -7.29
N PRO A 192 -4.63 -17.22 -7.73
CA PRO A 192 -3.60 -17.89 -6.94
C PRO A 192 -3.31 -17.22 -5.59
N ILE A 193 -3.37 -15.89 -5.53
CA ILE A 193 -3.04 -15.12 -4.32
C ILE A 193 -4.15 -15.30 -3.29
N LEU A 194 -5.42 -15.25 -3.73
CA LEU A 194 -6.57 -15.52 -2.88
C LEU A 194 -6.55 -16.97 -2.36
N MET A 195 -6.12 -17.94 -3.18
CA MET A 195 -5.98 -19.34 -2.75
C MET A 195 -4.90 -19.50 -1.68
N GLU A 196 -3.74 -18.86 -1.85
CA GLU A 196 -2.67 -18.88 -0.85
C GLU A 196 -3.13 -18.23 0.46
N LEU A 197 -3.70 -17.02 0.37
CA LEU A 197 -4.18 -16.30 1.54
C LEU A 197 -5.27 -17.09 2.28
N ARG A 198 -6.22 -17.69 1.56
CA ARG A 198 -7.24 -18.58 2.15
C ARG A 198 -6.61 -19.70 2.96
N THR A 199 -5.58 -20.33 2.42
CA THR A 199 -4.85 -21.42 3.11
C THR A 199 -4.17 -20.93 4.37
N ARG A 200 -3.52 -19.76 4.32
CA ARG A 200 -2.87 -19.14 5.49
C ARG A 200 -3.87 -18.74 6.58
N LEU A 201 -5.02 -18.17 6.20
CA LEU A 201 -6.08 -17.80 7.15
C LEU A 201 -6.71 -19.02 7.80
N LEU A 202 -6.89 -20.11 7.06
CA LEU A 202 -7.37 -21.38 7.60
C LEU A 202 -6.38 -21.94 8.63
N ALA A 203 -5.09 -21.98 8.29
CA ALA A 203 -4.04 -22.42 9.20
C ALA A 203 -4.03 -21.60 10.51
N LEU A 204 -4.12 -20.28 10.41
CA LEU A 204 -4.23 -19.40 11.59
C LEU A 204 -5.50 -19.70 12.40
N ALA A 205 -6.65 -19.89 11.76
CA ALA A 205 -7.90 -20.15 12.46
C ALA A 205 -7.90 -21.51 13.20
N SER A 206 -7.09 -22.46 12.77
CA SER A 206 -6.95 -23.79 13.39
C SER A 206 -5.83 -23.89 14.42
N THR A 207 -4.69 -23.24 14.16
CA THR A 207 -3.47 -23.38 14.98
C THR A 207 -3.20 -22.17 15.88
N SER A 208 -3.87 -21.04 15.62
CA SER A 208 -3.55 -19.74 16.22
C SER A 208 -2.13 -19.23 15.93
N GLU A 209 -1.44 -19.83 14.94
CA GLU A 209 -0.10 -19.44 14.53
C GLU A 209 -0.12 -18.56 13.28
N TRP A 210 0.71 -17.52 13.28
CA TRP A 210 0.91 -16.65 12.12
C TRP A 210 2.39 -16.45 11.83
N ARG A 211 2.81 -16.90 10.65
CA ARG A 211 4.14 -16.57 10.13
C ARG A 211 4.19 -15.08 9.79
N ARG A 212 4.94 -14.34 10.61
CA ARG A 212 5.09 -12.89 10.50
C ARG A 212 5.54 -12.46 9.11
N LEU A 213 4.96 -11.37 8.63
CA LEU A 213 5.41 -10.74 7.39
C LEU A 213 6.83 -10.20 7.59
N THR A 214 7.69 -10.47 6.60
CA THR A 214 9.00 -9.82 6.57
C THR A 214 8.89 -8.56 5.72
N TYR A 215 9.33 -7.42 6.24
CA TYR A 215 9.34 -6.16 5.50
C TYR A 215 10.74 -5.93 4.90
N LYS A 216 11.25 -6.93 4.16
CA LYS A 216 12.63 -6.90 3.66
C LYS A 216 12.83 -5.75 2.67
N VAL A 217 13.89 -4.98 2.88
CA VAL A 217 14.26 -3.88 1.99
C VAL A 217 14.51 -4.42 0.57
N GLY A 218 13.85 -3.81 -0.42
CA GLY A 218 14.04 -4.12 -1.83
C GLY A 218 13.15 -5.22 -2.41
N GLN A 219 12.58 -6.06 -1.56
CA GLN A 219 11.50 -6.95 -1.94
C GLN A 219 10.18 -6.25 -1.64
N ILE A 220 9.46 -5.87 -2.69
CA ILE A 220 8.01 -5.81 -2.54
C ILE A 220 7.63 -7.28 -2.38
N ASN A 221 7.40 -7.72 -1.14
CA ASN A 221 7.17 -9.13 -0.83
C ASN A 221 5.80 -9.54 -1.36
N TYR A 222 5.75 -9.79 -2.66
CA TYR A 222 4.67 -10.46 -3.35
C TYR A 222 5.29 -11.42 -4.37
N LYS A 223 5.73 -12.57 -3.86
CA LYS A 223 5.74 -13.81 -4.62
C LYS A 223 4.68 -14.69 -4.02
#